data_AF-J0IY89-F1
#
_entry.id   AF-J0IY89-F1
#
_cell.length_a   1.000
_cell.length_b   1.000
_cell.length_c   1.000
_cell.angle_alpha   90.00
_cell.angle_beta   90.00
_cell.angle_gamma   90.00
#
_symmetry.space_group_name_H-M   'P 1'
#
loop_
_entity.id
_entity.type
_entity.pdbx_description
1 polymer ?
#
loop_
_entity_poly.entity_id
_entity_poly.type
_entity_poly.pdbx_seq_one_letter_code
_entity_poly.pdbx_strand_id
1 'polypeptide(L)'
;MGEFLGYKTFKPIVDKVKNINAWIKNYDNKKAQAIMGFMENPTPDFQNNNFLCVLNRQGTRHNNYFGLTLTNLLIGTIYFSVRHCIKHTWQNHNDQFYAPYDDAFQDDSEFKSNCLAFMLFHSKNRITTAQGINHFISFSENEVGPKERYSSHALLDFLKGGIKEEGDSLFLSAKKENKPLKFSPCASRVFDAGREIYRYYHTQDFANRPYNANASLYDIKEFFQGRNAQGKLNLPAKAKDGYYKQLCANLQDALKDLAKEIQPKVYEYGFLRE
;
A
#
# COMPACT_ATOMS: atom_id res chain seq x y z
N MET A 1 2.37 -36.74 9.92
CA MET A 1 3.73 -36.71 10.51
C MET A 1 4.22 -35.28 10.46
N GLY A 2 4.79 -34.77 11.56
CA GLY A 2 5.44 -33.45 11.56
C GLY A 2 6.88 -33.58 11.09
N GLU A 3 7.29 -32.74 10.13
CA GLU A 3 8.66 -32.68 9.64
C GLU A 3 9.46 -31.65 10.46
N PHE A 4 10.73 -31.94 10.76
CA PHE A 4 11.61 -30.99 11.43
C PHE A 4 12.00 -29.88 10.45
N LEU A 5 11.75 -28.62 10.84
CA LEU A 5 11.92 -27.45 9.96
C LEU A 5 13.17 -26.63 10.26
N GLY A 6 14.03 -27.08 11.18
CA GLY A 6 15.25 -26.39 11.58
C GLY A 6 15.17 -25.72 12.96
N TYR A 7 16.24 -25.00 13.31
CA TYR A 7 16.36 -24.26 14.55
C TYR A 7 16.09 -22.77 14.31
N LYS A 8 15.28 -22.16 15.17
CA LYS A 8 15.07 -20.70 15.18
C LYS A 8 15.65 -20.11 16.45
N THR A 9 16.61 -19.21 16.31
CA THR A 9 17.24 -18.57 17.46
C THR A 9 16.48 -17.29 17.81
N PHE A 10 15.79 -17.28 18.94
CA PHE A 10 15.25 -16.05 19.51
C PHE A 10 16.36 -15.35 20.30
N LYS A 11 17.25 -14.65 19.60
CA LYS A 11 18.12 -13.68 20.26
C LYS A 11 17.27 -12.45 20.51
N PRO A 12 17.06 -12.03 21.77
CA PRO A 12 16.40 -10.77 21.97
C PRO A 12 17.40 -9.73 21.44
N ILE A 13 17.04 -9.04 20.34
CA ILE A 13 17.78 -7.88 19.83
C ILE A 13 17.45 -6.72 20.78
N VAL A 14 17.72 -6.94 22.07
CA VAL A 14 17.35 -6.04 23.16
C VAL A 14 18.27 -4.82 23.09
N ASP A 15 17.60 -3.67 23.12
CA ASP A 15 18.09 -2.36 23.52
C ASP A 15 18.94 -1.53 22.54
N LYS A 16 19.49 -2.08 21.46
CA LYS A 16 20.32 -1.26 20.53
C LYS A 16 19.71 -0.93 19.16
N VAL A 17 18.71 -1.68 18.72
CA VAL A 17 18.15 -1.53 17.37
C VAL A 17 16.75 -0.94 17.46
N LYS A 18 16.55 0.21 16.82
CA LYS A 18 15.23 0.83 16.70
C LYS A 18 14.29 -0.10 15.91
N ASN A 19 13.06 -0.27 16.38
CA ASN A 19 12.04 -0.94 15.60
C ASN A 19 11.55 -0.06 14.42
N ILE A 20 10.86 -0.67 13.46
CA ILE A 20 10.38 0.05 12.27
C ILE A 20 9.41 1.20 12.62
N ASN A 21 8.66 1.09 13.72
CA ASN A 21 7.77 2.15 14.20
C ASN A 21 8.53 3.38 14.71
N ALA A 22 9.69 3.19 15.32
CA ALA A 22 10.57 4.29 15.73
C ALA A 22 11.26 4.93 14.51
N TRP A 23 11.58 4.14 13.49
CA TRP A 23 12.15 4.65 12.23
C TRP A 23 11.17 5.52 11.44
N ILE A 24 9.94 5.05 11.19
CA ILE A 24 8.97 5.79 10.37
C ILE A 24 8.57 7.14 10.97
N LYS A 25 8.60 7.28 12.31
CA LYS A 25 8.31 8.55 13.00
C LYS A 25 9.24 9.70 12.61
N ASN A 26 10.45 9.41 12.12
CA ASN A 26 11.36 10.45 11.64
C ASN A 26 10.83 11.16 10.38
N TYR A 27 9.86 10.55 9.69
CA TYR A 27 9.25 11.07 8.46
C TYR A 27 7.82 11.58 8.68
N ASP A 28 7.37 11.67 9.94
CA ASP A 28 6.07 12.26 10.28
C ASP A 28 6.10 13.76 9.97
N ASN A 29 5.28 14.19 9.02
CA ASN A 29 5.09 15.61 8.73
C ASN A 29 3.81 16.13 9.39
N LYS A 30 3.86 16.33 10.72
CA LYS A 30 2.70 16.80 11.52
C LYS A 30 2.18 18.18 11.13
N LYS A 31 2.96 18.96 10.37
CA LYS A 31 2.59 20.30 9.89
C LYS A 31 2.08 20.29 8.45
N ALA A 32 2.04 19.13 7.78
CA ALA A 32 1.57 19.03 6.41
C ALA A 32 0.10 19.45 6.31
N GLN A 33 -0.18 20.35 5.37
CA GLN A 33 -1.54 20.83 5.12
C GLN A 33 -2.37 19.88 4.24
N ALA A 34 -1.72 18.97 3.50
CA ALA A 34 -2.37 18.08 2.53
C ALA A 34 -2.09 16.60 2.83
N ILE A 35 -2.83 16.05 3.78
CA ILE A 35 -2.80 14.61 4.11
C ILE A 35 -3.71 13.86 3.13
N MET A 36 -3.15 12.89 2.40
CA MET A 36 -3.87 12.04 1.45
C MET A 36 -4.64 10.91 2.15
N GLY A 37 -4.14 10.46 3.30
CA GLY A 37 -4.72 9.40 4.11
C GLY A 37 -3.84 9.09 5.32
N PHE A 38 -4.25 8.13 6.14
CA PHE A 38 -3.55 7.72 7.34
C PHE A 38 -3.25 6.23 7.29
N MET A 39 -2.03 5.86 7.66
CA MET A 39 -1.61 4.47 7.81
C MET A 39 -1.59 4.10 9.30
N GLU A 40 -2.40 3.11 9.70
CA GLU A 40 -2.39 2.56 11.06
C GLU A 40 -1.11 1.74 11.25
N ASN A 41 -0.25 2.14 12.19
CA ASN A 41 1.04 1.50 12.48
C ASN A 41 0.94 0.75 13.83
N PRO A 42 0.46 -0.51 13.83
CA PRO A 42 0.36 -1.31 15.04
C PRO A 42 1.75 -1.79 15.48
N THR A 43 1.82 -2.53 16.60
CA THR A 43 3.04 -3.20 17.07
C THR A 43 3.78 -3.87 15.90
N PRO A 44 5.11 -3.69 15.78
CA PRO A 44 5.86 -4.04 14.57
C PRO A 44 6.21 -5.53 14.53
N ASP A 45 5.20 -6.40 14.55
CA ASP A 45 5.33 -7.85 14.44
C ASP A 45 4.28 -8.43 13.47
N PHE A 46 4.44 -9.70 13.12
CA PHE A 46 3.49 -10.37 12.23
C PHE A 46 2.11 -10.59 12.84
N GLN A 47 2.01 -10.85 14.15
CA GLN A 47 0.73 -11.03 14.86
C GLN A 47 -0.19 -9.81 14.67
N ASN A 48 0.38 -8.61 14.67
CA ASN A 48 -0.33 -7.34 14.62
C ASN A 48 -0.47 -6.75 13.21
N ASN A 49 0.15 -7.36 12.17
CA ASN A 49 0.05 -6.90 10.78
C ASN A 49 -1.39 -6.80 10.26
N ASN A 50 -2.34 -7.54 10.85
CA ASN A 50 -3.74 -7.47 10.45
C ASN A 50 -4.39 -6.09 10.67
N PHE A 51 -3.85 -5.29 11.58
CA PHE A 51 -4.30 -3.92 11.84
C PHE A 51 -3.67 -2.89 10.89
N LEU A 52 -2.51 -3.18 10.31
CA LEU A 52 -1.84 -2.29 9.36
C LEU A 52 -2.68 -2.09 8.09
N CYS A 53 -3.23 -0.89 7.93
CA CYS A 53 -4.05 -0.51 6.79
C CYS A 53 -3.95 0.99 6.49
N VAL A 54 -4.32 1.37 5.26
CA VAL A 54 -4.44 2.77 4.84
C VAL A 54 -5.92 3.17 4.86
N LEU A 55 -6.21 4.31 5.49
CA LEU A 55 -7.55 4.83 5.77
C LEU A 55 -7.65 6.30 5.35
N ASN A 56 -8.85 6.80 5.06
CA ASN A 56 -9.04 8.22 4.75
C ASN A 56 -8.78 9.12 5.98
N ARG A 57 -9.15 8.64 7.16
CA ARG A 57 -9.11 9.40 8.42
C ARG A 57 -8.29 8.67 9.47
N GLN A 58 -7.72 9.43 10.38
CA GLN A 58 -7.06 8.88 11.55
C GLN A 58 -8.06 8.05 12.37
N GLY A 59 -7.65 6.83 12.74
CA GLY A 59 -8.46 5.96 13.59
C GLY A 59 -8.36 6.34 15.07
N THR A 60 -9.15 5.67 15.91
CA THR A 60 -9.28 5.98 17.35
C THR A 60 -8.52 5.02 18.27
N ARG A 61 -7.95 3.93 17.74
CA ARG A 61 -7.18 2.97 18.54
C ARG A 61 -5.90 3.60 19.08
N HIS A 62 -5.39 3.03 20.17
CA HIS A 62 -4.08 3.35 20.75
C HIS A 62 -2.89 2.84 19.91
N ASN A 63 -2.93 3.08 18.59
CA ASN A 63 -1.86 2.83 17.63
C ASN A 63 -1.33 4.16 17.09
N ASN A 64 -0.11 4.15 16.55
CA ASN A 64 0.39 5.31 15.82
C ASN A 64 -0.31 5.41 14.46
N TYR A 65 -0.63 6.63 14.01
CA TYR A 65 -1.16 6.86 12.67
C TYR A 65 -0.22 7.77 11.91
N PHE A 66 0.37 7.23 10.85
CA PHE A 66 1.27 7.98 9.97
C PHE A 66 0.44 8.70 8.91
N GLY A 67 0.49 10.04 8.92
CA GLY A 67 -0.17 10.86 7.90
C GLY A 67 0.58 10.77 6.57
N LEU A 68 -0.02 10.13 5.58
CA LEU A 68 0.53 10.01 4.23
C LEU A 68 0.35 11.34 3.50
N THR A 69 1.47 11.93 3.11
CA THR A 69 1.57 13.09 2.23
C THR A 69 2.29 12.66 0.97
N LEU A 70 2.29 13.50 -0.06
CA LEU A 70 3.13 13.23 -1.23
C LEU A 70 4.61 13.09 -0.81
N THR A 71 5.08 13.95 0.10
CA THR A 71 6.50 14.08 0.48
C THR A 71 7.05 12.89 1.24
N ASN A 72 6.18 12.12 1.92
CA ASN A 72 6.54 10.92 2.65
C ASN A 72 5.89 9.64 2.09
N LEU A 73 5.21 9.72 0.94
CA LEU A 73 4.44 8.62 0.36
C LEU A 73 5.29 7.37 0.16
N LEU A 74 6.47 7.51 -0.44
CA LEU A 74 7.36 6.37 -0.71
C LEU A 74 7.79 5.69 0.58
N ILE A 75 8.16 6.46 1.61
CA ILE A 75 8.52 5.93 2.93
C ILE A 75 7.35 5.14 3.55
N GLY A 76 6.14 5.70 3.49
CA GLY A 76 4.93 5.02 3.94
C GLY A 76 4.68 3.71 3.18
N THR A 77 4.87 3.71 1.86
CA THR A 77 4.65 2.52 1.03
C THR A 77 5.67 1.42 1.29
N ILE A 78 6.93 1.77 1.60
CA ILE A 78 7.97 0.81 2.02
C ILE A 78 7.53 0.15 3.32
N TYR A 79 7.24 0.94 4.34
CA TYR A 79 6.77 0.43 5.65
C TYR A 79 5.59 -0.53 5.49
N PHE A 80 4.62 -0.16 4.67
CA PHE A 80 3.45 -1.01 4.42
C PHE A 80 3.84 -2.33 3.74
N SER A 81 4.66 -2.24 2.69
CA SER A 81 4.97 -3.37 1.82
C SER A 81 5.90 -4.38 2.49
N VAL A 82 6.93 -3.92 3.21
CA VAL A 82 7.84 -4.82 3.93
C VAL A 82 7.09 -5.64 4.99
N ARG A 83 6.03 -5.07 5.59
CA ARG A 83 5.19 -5.76 6.57
C ARG A 83 4.17 -6.72 5.94
N HIS A 84 3.71 -6.48 4.72
CA HIS A 84 2.64 -7.28 4.08
C HIS A 84 3.11 -8.24 2.98
N CYS A 85 4.31 -8.07 2.41
CA CYS A 85 4.79 -8.93 1.33
C CYS A 85 5.11 -10.36 1.79
N ILE A 86 5.47 -10.54 3.07
CA ILE A 86 5.72 -11.85 3.66
C ILE A 86 4.45 -12.33 4.36
N LYS A 87 4.00 -13.54 4.00
CA LYS A 87 2.80 -14.13 4.59
C LYS A 87 3.04 -14.44 6.07
N HIS A 88 2.10 -14.05 6.93
CA HIS A 88 2.06 -14.48 8.32
C HIS A 88 1.84 -16.00 8.41
N THR A 89 2.73 -16.67 9.13
CA THR A 89 2.71 -18.08 9.44
C THR A 89 3.01 -18.26 10.94
N TRP A 90 2.85 -19.47 11.45
CA TRP A 90 3.28 -19.77 12.82
C TRP A 90 4.81 -19.61 13.01
N GLN A 91 5.61 -19.80 11.94
CA GLN A 91 7.06 -19.72 12.01
C GLN A 91 7.55 -18.29 12.26
N ASN A 92 6.89 -17.30 11.66
CA ASN A 92 7.26 -15.88 11.79
C ASN A 92 6.34 -15.10 12.75
N HIS A 93 5.49 -15.78 13.50
CA HIS A 93 4.48 -15.15 14.35
C HIS A 93 5.05 -14.07 15.30
N ASN A 94 6.22 -14.36 15.88
CA ASN A 94 6.89 -13.50 16.86
C ASN A 94 7.99 -12.61 16.25
N ASP A 95 8.20 -12.68 14.94
CA ASP A 95 9.27 -11.91 14.30
C ASP A 95 8.93 -10.43 14.32
N GLN A 96 9.92 -9.63 14.71
CA GLN A 96 9.80 -8.19 14.81
C GLN A 96 10.38 -7.53 13.56
N PHE A 97 9.78 -6.41 13.16
CA PHE A 97 10.27 -5.55 12.10
C PHE A 97 11.15 -4.43 12.67
N TYR A 98 12.30 -4.22 12.04
CA TYR A 98 13.33 -3.29 12.49
C TYR A 98 13.45 -2.06 11.59
N ALA A 99 14.11 -1.02 12.10
CA ALA A 99 14.67 0.03 11.26
C ALA A 99 15.65 -0.60 10.25
N PRO A 100 15.75 -0.04 9.02
CA PRO A 100 16.70 -0.52 8.04
C PRO A 100 18.13 -0.41 8.58
N TYR A 101 19.06 -1.19 8.00
CA TYR A 101 20.48 -1.15 8.39
C TYR A 101 21.07 0.25 8.21
N ASP A 102 20.76 0.89 7.09
CA ASP A 102 21.20 2.22 6.68
C ASP A 102 20.23 2.81 5.63
N ASP A 103 20.64 3.89 4.97
CA ASP A 103 19.86 4.57 3.94
C ASP A 103 20.03 3.99 2.52
N ALA A 104 20.67 2.82 2.34
CA ALA A 104 20.92 2.25 1.01
C ALA A 104 19.63 2.01 0.19
N PHE A 105 18.52 1.68 0.85
CA PHE A 105 17.21 1.53 0.20
C PHE A 105 16.72 2.82 -0.48
N GLN A 106 17.20 3.99 -0.07
CA GLN A 106 16.82 5.27 -0.66
C GLN A 106 17.29 5.40 -2.11
N ASP A 107 18.40 4.75 -2.47
CA ASP A 107 18.95 4.75 -3.82
C ASP A 107 18.31 3.65 -4.72
N ASP A 108 17.57 2.70 -4.14
CA ASP A 108 16.86 1.65 -4.90
C ASP A 108 15.49 2.14 -5.39
N SER A 109 15.51 2.81 -6.55
CA SER A 109 14.30 3.32 -7.21
C SER A 109 13.28 2.22 -7.57
N GLU A 110 13.73 1.01 -7.89
CA GLU A 110 12.87 -0.10 -8.28
C GLU A 110 12.15 -0.66 -7.05
N PHE A 111 12.87 -0.90 -5.94
CA PHE A 111 12.28 -1.30 -4.66
C PHE A 111 11.22 -0.31 -4.18
N LYS A 112 11.50 1.00 -4.21
CA LYS A 112 10.53 2.05 -3.84
C LYS A 112 9.28 2.01 -4.71
N SER A 113 9.46 1.88 -6.03
CA SER A 113 8.35 1.82 -6.99
C SER A 113 7.51 0.56 -6.83
N ASN A 114 8.15 -0.57 -6.59
CA ASN A 114 7.51 -1.86 -6.30
C ASN A 114 6.69 -1.79 -5.01
N CYS A 115 7.22 -1.18 -3.95
CA CYS A 115 6.49 -0.95 -2.70
C CYS A 115 5.25 -0.05 -2.92
N LEU A 116 5.38 1.00 -3.72
CA LEU A 116 4.23 1.85 -4.08
C LEU A 116 3.14 1.04 -4.81
N ALA A 117 3.51 0.31 -5.86
CA ALA A 117 2.58 -0.52 -6.62
C ALA A 117 1.89 -1.54 -5.71
N PHE A 118 2.65 -2.20 -4.83
CA PHE A 118 2.11 -3.18 -3.90
C PHE A 118 1.08 -2.54 -2.96
N MET A 119 1.42 -1.42 -2.30
CA MET A 119 0.51 -0.75 -1.37
C MET A 119 -0.79 -0.27 -2.04
N LEU A 120 -0.70 0.31 -3.24
CA LEU A 120 -1.85 0.87 -3.96
C LEU A 120 -2.95 -0.18 -4.19
N PHE A 121 -2.58 -1.39 -4.61
CA PHE A 121 -3.54 -2.44 -4.97
C PHE A 121 -3.75 -3.50 -3.87
N HIS A 122 -3.03 -3.42 -2.75
CA HIS A 122 -3.19 -4.35 -1.64
C HIS A 122 -4.56 -4.23 -0.97
N SER A 123 -5.09 -5.35 -0.46
CA SER A 123 -6.41 -5.40 0.19
C SER A 123 -6.53 -4.58 1.48
N LYS A 124 -5.40 -4.18 2.08
CA LYS A 124 -5.34 -3.33 3.26
C LYS A 124 -5.24 -1.83 2.93
N ASN A 125 -5.18 -1.45 1.65
CA ASN A 125 -5.57 -0.10 1.26
C ASN A 125 -7.09 -0.02 1.25
N ARG A 126 -7.65 0.74 2.20
CA ARG A 126 -9.09 0.85 2.45
C ARG A 126 -9.59 2.29 2.29
N ILE A 127 -8.84 3.10 1.54
CA ILE A 127 -9.33 4.40 1.08
C ILE A 127 -10.67 4.18 0.39
N THR A 128 -11.66 5.01 0.73
CA THR A 128 -13.01 4.97 0.19
C THR A 128 -13.51 6.39 -0.02
N THR A 129 -14.26 6.63 -1.09
CA THR A 129 -14.89 7.94 -1.32
C THR A 129 -15.99 8.26 -0.30
N ALA A 130 -16.49 7.26 0.44
CA ALA A 130 -17.49 7.47 1.49
C ALA A 130 -16.95 8.26 2.69
N GLN A 131 -15.62 8.37 2.85
CA GLN A 131 -14.99 9.02 4.01
C GLN A 131 -14.18 10.28 3.66
N GLY A 132 -14.02 10.59 2.37
CA GLY A 132 -13.30 11.77 1.89
C GLY A 132 -12.89 11.65 0.43
N ILE A 133 -12.11 12.63 -0.04
CA ILE A 133 -11.57 12.64 -1.41
C ILE A 133 -10.59 11.47 -1.56
N ASN A 134 -10.69 10.76 -2.69
CA ASN A 134 -9.73 9.72 -3.04
C ASN A 134 -8.53 10.36 -3.74
N HIS A 135 -7.41 10.48 -3.03
CA HIS A 135 -6.14 10.98 -3.57
C HIS A 135 -5.27 9.89 -4.20
N PHE A 136 -5.67 8.61 -4.10
CA PHE A 136 -4.89 7.44 -4.53
C PHE A 136 -5.34 6.87 -5.88
N ILE A 137 -5.94 7.71 -6.74
CA ILE A 137 -6.34 7.31 -8.09
C ILE A 137 -5.08 7.04 -8.91
N SER A 138 -4.92 5.80 -9.37
CA SER A 138 -3.67 5.28 -9.95
C SER A 138 -3.63 5.31 -11.48
N PHE A 139 -4.77 5.60 -12.14
CA PHE A 139 -4.90 5.62 -13.59
C PHE A 139 -5.54 6.94 -14.04
N SER A 140 -5.10 7.45 -15.19
CA SER A 140 -5.67 8.66 -15.78
C SER A 140 -7.06 8.43 -16.38
N GLU A 141 -7.83 9.49 -16.60
CA GLU A 141 -9.14 9.39 -17.23
C GLU A 141 -9.07 8.72 -18.62
N ASN A 142 -8.00 8.95 -19.38
CA ASN A 142 -7.81 8.34 -20.69
C ASN A 142 -7.55 6.83 -20.61
N GLU A 143 -6.99 6.33 -19.50
CA GLU A 143 -6.68 4.91 -19.35
C GLU A 143 -7.91 4.08 -19.01
N VAL A 144 -8.86 4.65 -18.25
CA VAL A 144 -10.01 3.90 -17.71
C VAL A 144 -11.38 4.45 -18.08
N GLY A 145 -11.45 5.60 -18.74
CA GLY A 145 -12.66 6.16 -19.34
C GLY A 145 -13.80 6.48 -18.36
N PRO A 146 -13.57 7.19 -17.24
CA PRO A 146 -14.66 7.61 -16.38
C PRO A 146 -15.57 8.62 -17.08
N LYS A 147 -16.86 8.62 -16.75
CA LYS A 147 -17.88 9.55 -17.28
C LYS A 147 -17.76 10.98 -16.75
N GLU A 148 -16.97 11.19 -15.69
CA GLU A 148 -16.77 12.49 -15.03
C GLU A 148 -15.29 12.67 -14.66
N ARG A 149 -14.88 13.92 -14.44
CA ARG A 149 -13.50 14.28 -14.09
C ARG A 149 -13.18 13.90 -12.63
N TYR A 150 -11.93 13.52 -12.36
CA TYR A 150 -11.50 13.26 -11.00
C TYR A 150 -11.45 14.55 -10.15
N SER A 151 -11.80 14.39 -8.86
CA SER A 151 -11.69 15.43 -7.84
C SER A 151 -10.25 15.60 -7.33
N SER A 152 -9.36 14.63 -7.58
CA SER A 152 -7.95 14.74 -7.26
C SER A 152 -7.07 14.02 -8.27
N HIS A 153 -6.00 14.69 -8.69
CA HIS A 153 -4.95 14.15 -9.54
C HIS A 153 -3.63 13.94 -8.76
N ALA A 154 -3.65 14.04 -7.42
CA ALA A 154 -2.44 14.08 -6.59
C ALA A 154 -1.47 12.91 -6.84
N LEU A 155 -1.96 11.66 -6.82
CA LEU A 155 -1.13 10.50 -7.13
C LEU A 155 -0.73 10.45 -8.62
N LEU A 156 -1.62 10.85 -9.54
CA LEU A 156 -1.31 10.86 -10.97
C LEU A 156 -0.17 11.84 -11.29
N ASP A 157 -0.20 13.02 -10.69
CA ASP A 157 0.84 14.04 -10.85
C ASP A 157 2.16 13.56 -10.22
N PHE A 158 2.07 12.91 -9.05
CA PHE A 158 3.22 12.26 -8.41
C PHE A 158 3.87 11.20 -9.30
N LEU A 159 3.07 10.32 -9.92
CA LEU A 159 3.56 9.26 -10.80
C LEU A 159 4.20 9.81 -12.08
N LYS A 160 3.73 10.95 -12.60
CA LYS A 160 4.24 11.56 -13.84
C LYS A 160 5.59 12.27 -13.68
N GLY A 161 5.90 12.82 -12.50
CA GLY A 161 7.07 13.71 -12.38
C GLY A 161 7.71 13.82 -11.01
N GLY A 162 7.25 13.07 -10.00
CA GLY A 162 7.64 13.31 -8.61
C GLY A 162 7.16 14.68 -8.11
N ILE A 163 7.45 15.01 -6.85
CA ILE A 163 7.10 16.33 -6.29
C ILE A 163 8.19 17.33 -6.67
N LYS A 164 7.80 18.41 -7.34
CA LYS A 164 8.60 19.64 -7.34
C LYS A 164 8.31 20.38 -6.04
N GLU A 165 9.14 20.20 -5.01
CA GLU A 165 9.05 21.08 -3.84
C GLU A 165 9.67 22.43 -4.19
N GLU A 166 8.85 23.48 -4.20
CA GLU A 166 9.30 24.85 -3.94
C GLU A 166 9.28 25.06 -2.42
N GLY A 167 10.46 25.07 -1.77
CA GLY A 167 10.58 25.52 -0.37
C GLY A 167 11.62 24.77 0.47
N ASP A 168 12.42 25.54 1.22
CA ASP A 168 13.52 25.15 2.10
C ASP A 168 13.11 24.25 3.30
N SER A 169 12.68 23.02 3.04
CA SER A 169 12.58 22.00 4.10
C SER A 169 13.95 21.38 4.36
N LEU A 170 14.69 22.00 5.28
CA LEU A 170 16.01 21.67 5.83
C LEU A 170 16.21 20.23 6.39
N PHE A 171 15.29 19.29 6.15
CA PHE A 171 15.38 17.89 6.60
C PHE A 171 15.11 16.84 5.51
N LEU A 172 15.00 17.24 4.24
CA LEU A 172 14.90 16.31 3.09
C LEU A 172 15.98 16.54 2.01
N SER A 173 17.01 17.32 2.30
CA SER A 173 18.09 17.58 1.35
C SER A 173 19.21 16.53 1.43
N ALA A 174 19.10 15.46 0.64
CA ALA A 174 20.25 14.90 -0.13
C ALA A 174 19.84 13.73 -1.06
N LYS A 175 18.99 14.02 -2.06
CA LYS A 175 19.11 13.54 -3.46
C LYS A 175 17.81 13.90 -4.18
N LYS A 176 17.82 15.06 -4.85
CA LYS A 176 16.82 15.48 -5.83
C LYS A 176 16.87 14.51 -7.02
N GLU A 177 16.16 13.40 -6.94
CA GLU A 177 15.88 12.61 -8.13
C GLU A 177 14.45 12.90 -8.59
N ASN A 178 14.30 13.93 -9.42
CA ASN A 178 13.17 14.06 -10.34
C ASN A 178 13.31 13.04 -11.48
N LYS A 179 13.58 11.77 -11.14
CA LYS A 179 13.60 10.66 -12.08
C LYS A 179 12.22 10.00 -12.02
N PRO A 180 11.59 9.74 -13.18
CA PRO A 180 10.36 8.94 -13.22
C PRO A 180 10.54 7.64 -12.43
N LEU A 181 9.51 7.23 -11.70
CA LEU A 181 9.52 5.96 -10.99
C LEU A 181 9.73 4.82 -11.98
N LYS A 182 10.68 3.93 -11.67
CA LYS A 182 10.99 2.76 -12.48
C LYS A 182 10.32 1.54 -11.85
N PHE A 183 9.24 1.07 -12.48
CA PHE A 183 8.54 -0.12 -12.05
C PHE A 183 9.19 -1.37 -12.63
N SER A 184 9.27 -2.43 -11.81
CA SER A 184 9.67 -3.74 -12.31
C SER A 184 8.58 -4.37 -13.19
N PRO A 185 8.91 -5.44 -13.95
CA PRO A 185 7.91 -6.18 -14.71
C PRO A 185 6.76 -6.72 -13.84
N CYS A 186 7.02 -7.13 -12.59
CA CYS A 186 5.97 -7.57 -11.68
C CYS A 186 5.07 -6.41 -11.24
N ALA A 187 5.66 -5.25 -10.94
CA ALA A 187 4.89 -4.05 -10.59
C ALA A 187 4.03 -3.57 -11.77
N SER A 188 4.56 -3.58 -13.00
CA SER A 188 3.78 -3.28 -14.21
C SER A 188 2.58 -4.22 -14.37
N ARG A 189 2.76 -5.54 -14.16
CA ARG A 189 1.63 -6.50 -14.19
C ARG A 189 0.56 -6.20 -13.14
N VAL A 190 0.94 -5.71 -11.95
CA VAL A 190 -0.02 -5.27 -10.92
C VAL A 190 -0.81 -4.06 -11.39
N PHE A 191 -0.17 -3.05 -11.99
CA PHE A 191 -0.87 -1.90 -12.57
C PHE A 191 -1.80 -2.33 -13.71
N ASP A 192 -1.35 -3.21 -14.60
CA ASP A 192 -2.18 -3.70 -15.70
C ASP A 192 -3.42 -4.44 -15.19
N ALA A 193 -3.26 -5.36 -14.24
CA ALA A 193 -4.38 -6.08 -13.63
C ALA A 193 -5.33 -5.13 -12.87
N GLY A 194 -4.79 -4.14 -12.17
CA GLY A 194 -5.56 -3.09 -11.51
C GLY A 194 -6.36 -2.25 -12.51
N ARG A 195 -5.76 -1.86 -13.64
CA ARG A 195 -6.36 -1.02 -14.68
C ARG A 195 -7.58 -1.69 -15.29
N GLU A 196 -7.51 -3.00 -15.55
CA GLU A 196 -8.64 -3.76 -16.09
C GLU A 196 -9.83 -3.81 -15.12
N ILE A 197 -9.59 -3.84 -13.80
CA ILE A 197 -10.67 -3.72 -12.80
C ILE A 197 -11.34 -2.35 -12.87
N TYR A 198 -10.55 -1.28 -12.97
CA TYR A 198 -11.07 0.09 -13.07
C TYR A 198 -11.85 0.33 -14.36
N ARG A 199 -11.30 -0.10 -15.51
CA ARG A 199 -11.99 -0.08 -16.80
C ARG A 199 -13.34 -0.77 -16.69
N TYR A 200 -13.34 -2.00 -16.18
CA TYR A 200 -14.56 -2.78 -16.05
C TYR A 200 -15.60 -2.11 -15.15
N TYR A 201 -15.18 -1.47 -14.05
CA TYR A 201 -16.09 -0.69 -13.20
C TYR A 201 -16.74 0.48 -13.96
N HIS A 202 -15.97 1.24 -14.75
CA HIS A 202 -16.52 2.40 -15.49
C HIS A 202 -17.45 2.00 -16.65
N THR A 203 -17.39 0.76 -17.13
CA THR A 203 -18.35 0.23 -18.13
C THR A 203 -19.64 -0.32 -17.52
N GLN A 204 -19.76 -0.40 -16.19
CA GLN A 204 -20.97 -0.96 -15.56
C GLN A 204 -22.20 -0.08 -15.77
N ASP A 205 -23.37 -0.70 -15.64
CA ASP A 205 -24.63 0.03 -15.56
C ASP A 205 -24.85 0.56 -14.13
N PHE A 206 -25.14 1.85 -14.06
CA PHE A 206 -25.37 2.61 -12.84
C PHE A 206 -26.84 3.07 -12.72
N ALA A 207 -27.77 2.51 -13.49
CA ALA A 207 -29.19 2.88 -13.42
C ALA A 207 -29.77 2.79 -12.00
N ASN A 208 -29.31 1.83 -11.19
CA ASN A 208 -29.81 1.58 -9.83
C ASN A 208 -28.83 1.95 -8.71
N ARG A 209 -27.69 2.60 -9.03
CA ARG A 209 -26.65 2.97 -8.06
C ARG A 209 -25.95 4.24 -8.50
N PRO A 210 -25.60 5.17 -7.59
CA PRO A 210 -24.90 6.38 -7.98
C PRO A 210 -23.56 6.04 -8.64
N TYR A 211 -23.34 6.60 -9.83
CA TYR A 211 -22.04 6.56 -10.49
C TYR A 211 -21.02 7.35 -9.67
N ASN A 212 -19.77 6.89 -9.68
CA ASN A 212 -18.69 7.58 -8.99
C ASN A 212 -17.40 7.44 -9.80
N ALA A 213 -16.98 8.53 -10.44
CA ALA A 213 -15.70 8.58 -11.17
C ALA A 213 -14.48 8.42 -10.26
N ASN A 214 -14.59 8.82 -8.99
CA ASN A 214 -13.48 8.86 -8.04
C ASN A 214 -13.29 7.56 -7.25
N ALA A 215 -14.02 6.49 -7.61
CA ALA A 215 -14.04 5.23 -6.88
C ALA A 215 -12.61 4.70 -6.64
N SER A 216 -12.32 4.36 -5.38
CA SER A 216 -11.12 3.61 -5.04
C SER A 216 -11.29 2.13 -5.39
N LEU A 217 -10.18 1.37 -5.38
CA LEU A 217 -10.27 -0.09 -5.48
C LEU A 217 -11.15 -0.71 -4.39
N TYR A 218 -11.20 -0.11 -3.20
CA TYR A 218 -12.06 -0.57 -2.11
C TYR A 218 -13.54 -0.33 -2.43
N ASP A 219 -13.90 0.84 -3.00
CA ASP A 219 -15.27 1.16 -3.44
C ASP A 219 -15.70 0.24 -4.59
N ILE A 220 -14.80 -0.01 -5.56
CA ILE A 220 -15.05 -0.96 -6.65
C ILE A 220 -15.28 -2.37 -6.10
N LYS A 221 -14.47 -2.80 -5.12
CA LYS A 221 -14.69 -4.09 -4.46
C LYS A 221 -16.06 -4.15 -3.80
N GLU A 222 -16.46 -3.11 -3.09
CA GLU A 222 -17.79 -3.04 -2.48
C GLU A 222 -18.92 -3.09 -3.52
N PHE A 223 -18.77 -2.40 -4.65
CA PHE A 223 -19.75 -2.44 -5.74
C PHE A 223 -20.04 -3.88 -6.21
N PHE A 224 -19.00 -4.68 -6.45
CA PHE A 224 -19.16 -6.04 -6.97
C PHE A 224 -19.38 -7.12 -5.89
N GLN A 225 -18.80 -6.95 -4.70
CA GLN A 225 -18.79 -7.97 -3.65
C GLN A 225 -19.90 -7.74 -2.62
N GLY A 226 -20.35 -6.50 -2.45
CA GLY A 226 -21.24 -6.08 -1.38
C GLY A 226 -20.64 -6.27 0.02
N ARG A 227 -21.47 -6.07 1.03
CA ARG A 227 -21.13 -6.27 2.44
C ARG A 227 -21.91 -7.45 3.03
N ASN A 228 -21.38 -8.05 4.09
CA ASN A 228 -22.09 -9.05 4.88
C ASN A 228 -23.05 -8.38 5.89
N ALA A 229 -23.80 -9.17 6.66
CA ALA A 229 -24.75 -8.68 7.66
C ALA A 229 -24.11 -7.81 8.76
N GLN A 230 -22.80 -7.95 8.99
CA GLN A 230 -22.03 -7.13 9.94
C GLN A 230 -21.41 -5.88 9.29
N GLY A 231 -21.75 -5.58 8.03
CA GLY A 231 -21.21 -4.44 7.30
C GLY A 231 -19.76 -4.61 6.83
N LYS A 232 -19.17 -5.81 6.91
CA LYS A 232 -17.82 -6.08 6.40
C LYS A 232 -17.87 -6.40 4.91
N LEU A 233 -16.91 -5.89 4.14
CA LEU A 233 -16.72 -6.24 2.73
C LEU A 233 -16.63 -7.76 2.55
N ASN A 234 -17.41 -8.30 1.60
CA ASN A 234 -17.39 -9.72 1.28
C ASN A 234 -16.09 -10.13 0.57
N LEU A 235 -15.78 -11.42 0.57
CA LEU A 235 -14.66 -11.95 -0.22
C LEU A 235 -14.98 -11.93 -1.72
N PRO A 236 -13.98 -11.80 -2.62
CA PRO A 236 -14.19 -11.84 -4.07
C PRO A 236 -15.00 -13.06 -4.55
N ALA A 237 -14.81 -14.21 -3.92
CA ALA A 237 -15.55 -15.45 -4.24
C ALA A 237 -17.08 -15.31 -4.10
N LYS A 238 -17.56 -14.38 -3.26
CA LYS A 238 -18.98 -14.10 -3.03
C LYS A 238 -19.59 -13.11 -4.04
N ALA A 239 -18.78 -12.46 -4.87
CA ALA A 239 -19.32 -11.65 -5.98
C ALA A 239 -20.19 -12.52 -6.89
N LYS A 240 -21.20 -11.93 -7.54
CA LYS A 240 -22.01 -12.66 -8.54
C LYS A 240 -21.35 -12.64 -9.92
N ASP A 241 -20.66 -11.57 -10.23
CA ASP A 241 -20.00 -11.32 -11.50
C ASP A 241 -18.78 -12.24 -11.69
N GLY A 242 -18.84 -13.11 -12.70
CA GLY A 242 -17.79 -14.07 -13.02
C GLY A 242 -16.55 -13.43 -13.65
N TYR A 243 -16.73 -12.40 -14.49
CA TYR A 243 -15.61 -11.71 -15.12
C TYR A 243 -14.82 -10.89 -14.10
N TYR A 244 -15.52 -10.17 -13.22
CA TYR A 244 -14.91 -9.48 -12.10
C TYR A 244 -14.08 -10.41 -11.19
N LYS A 245 -14.56 -11.64 -10.93
CA LYS A 245 -13.79 -12.64 -10.17
C LYS A 245 -12.47 -12.98 -10.85
N GLN A 246 -12.48 -13.15 -12.17
CA GLN A 246 -11.27 -13.40 -12.94
C GLN A 246 -10.29 -12.22 -12.84
N LEU A 247 -10.79 -10.99 -12.98
CA LEU A 247 -9.96 -9.79 -12.82
C LEU A 247 -9.33 -9.71 -11.41
N CYS A 248 -10.10 -10.03 -10.37
CA CYS A 248 -9.59 -10.12 -9.00
C CYS A 248 -8.52 -11.20 -8.82
N ALA A 249 -8.70 -12.36 -9.46
CA ALA A 249 -7.72 -13.45 -9.42
C ALA A 249 -6.40 -13.02 -10.09
N ASN A 250 -6.49 -12.40 -11.27
CA ASN A 250 -5.32 -11.86 -11.98
C ASN A 250 -4.56 -10.84 -11.13
N LEU A 251 -5.27 -9.91 -10.48
CA LEU A 251 -4.64 -8.94 -9.58
C LEU A 251 -3.98 -9.62 -8.36
N GLN A 252 -4.63 -10.63 -7.77
CA GLN A 252 -4.07 -11.38 -6.65
C GLN A 252 -2.80 -12.14 -7.03
N ASP A 253 -2.76 -12.74 -8.22
CA ASP A 253 -1.59 -13.47 -8.69
C ASP A 253 -0.43 -12.51 -9.02
N ALA A 254 -0.71 -11.37 -9.67
CA ALA A 254 0.29 -10.33 -9.89
C ALA A 254 0.87 -9.78 -8.57
N LEU A 255 0.02 -9.57 -7.55
CA LEU A 255 0.47 -9.14 -6.22
C LEU A 255 1.34 -10.18 -5.51
N LYS A 256 1.05 -11.49 -5.69
CA LYS A 256 1.90 -12.57 -5.13
C LYS A 256 3.28 -12.57 -5.78
N ASP A 257 3.36 -12.37 -7.10
CA ASP A 257 4.63 -12.28 -7.80
C ASP A 257 5.43 -11.06 -7.37
N LEU A 258 4.78 -9.89 -7.29
CA LEU A 258 5.42 -8.68 -6.78
C LEU A 258 5.89 -8.83 -5.32
N ALA A 259 5.12 -9.52 -4.47
CA ALA A 259 5.52 -9.80 -3.11
C ALA A 259 6.80 -10.64 -3.03
N LYS A 260 6.96 -11.66 -3.88
CA LYS A 260 8.18 -12.47 -3.97
C LYS A 260 9.39 -11.65 -4.40
N GLU A 261 9.19 -10.62 -5.21
CA GLU A 261 10.25 -9.71 -5.65
C GLU A 261 10.65 -8.72 -4.55
N ILE A 262 9.70 -8.23 -3.76
CA ILE A 262 9.95 -7.34 -2.62
C ILE A 262 10.61 -8.10 -1.46
N GLN A 263 10.25 -9.36 -1.24
CA GLN A 263 10.66 -10.13 -0.06
C GLN A 263 12.19 -10.17 0.17
N PRO A 264 13.06 -10.47 -0.81
CA PRO A 264 14.52 -10.45 -0.61
C PRO A 264 15.03 -9.09 -0.10
N LYS A 265 14.45 -7.99 -0.59
CA LYS A 265 14.81 -6.62 -0.19
C LYS A 265 14.48 -6.31 1.26
N VAL A 266 13.48 -6.99 1.84
CA VAL A 266 13.15 -6.87 3.28
C VAL A 266 14.33 -7.30 4.15
N TYR A 267 15.00 -8.39 3.76
CA TYR A 267 16.17 -8.91 4.46
C TYR A 267 17.44 -8.13 4.08
N GLU A 268 17.63 -7.82 2.79
CA GLU A 268 18.76 -7.01 2.30
C GLU A 268 18.89 -5.69 3.06
N TYR A 269 17.78 -4.98 3.26
CA TYR A 269 17.77 -3.71 3.98
C TYR A 269 17.56 -3.84 5.49
N GLY A 270 17.41 -5.06 6.02
CA GLY A 270 17.37 -5.30 7.47
C GLY A 270 16.05 -4.99 8.15
N PHE A 271 14.96 -4.82 7.39
CA PHE A 271 13.60 -4.67 7.93
C PHE A 271 13.13 -5.96 8.63
N LEU A 272 13.62 -7.12 8.18
CA LEU A 272 13.63 -8.37 8.92
C LEU A 272 15.06 -8.91 8.98
N ARG A 273 15.32 -9.76 9.96
CA ARG A 273 16.64 -10.33 10.22
C ARG A 273 16.49 -11.84 10.41
N GLU A 274 17.43 -12.60 9.88
CA GLU A 274 17.51 -14.06 10.05
C GLU A 274 18.07 -14.44 11.42
#